data_AF-A0A9E2BN59-F1
#
_entry.id   AF-A0A9E2BN59-F1
#
_cell.length_a   1.000
_cell.length_b   1.000
_cell.length_c   1.000
_cell.angle_alpha   90.00
_cell.angle_beta   90.00
_cell.angle_gamma   90.00
#
_symmetry.space_group_name_H-M   'P 1'
#
loop_
_entity.id
_entity.type
_entity.pdbx_description
1 polymer ?
#
loop_
_entity_poly.entity_id
_entity_poly.type
_entity_poly.pdbx_seq_one_letter_code
_entity_poly.pdbx_strand_id
1 'polypeptide(L)'
;MSLPPRIARLFHNYRPHLIDPEKHAAFVILTVLRDGDMDDIRWVFRKYGWDRVEEVVLSDVEGMRTLPHAVANLWSIAFWGRRLPYPSVHERWMPTRRIVPDR
;
A
#
# COMPACT_ATOMS: atom_id res chain seq x y z
N MET A 1 16.66 6.19 -8.35
CA MET A 1 16.94 4.79 -8.81
C MET A 1 15.73 4.28 -9.59
N SER A 2 15.86 3.24 -10.42
CA SER A 2 14.70 2.62 -11.10
C SER A 2 14.24 1.35 -10.39
N LEU A 3 12.99 0.94 -10.65
CA LEU A 3 12.47 -0.34 -10.16
C LEU A 3 13.16 -1.53 -10.85
N PRO A 4 13.46 -2.62 -10.12
CA PRO A 4 13.87 -3.87 -10.74
C PRO A 4 12.80 -4.40 -11.70
N PRO A 5 13.16 -5.06 -12.82
CA PRO A 5 12.19 -5.54 -13.81
C PRO A 5 11.05 -6.38 -13.21
N ARG A 6 11.36 -7.23 -12.23
CA ARG A 6 10.37 -8.05 -11.52
C ARG A 6 9.30 -7.22 -10.82
N ILE A 7 9.67 -6.09 -10.22
CA ILE A 7 8.72 -5.19 -9.55
C ILE A 7 8.04 -4.29 -10.57
N ALA A 8 8.79 -3.82 -11.57
CA ALA A 8 8.27 -2.95 -12.63
C ALA A 8 7.07 -3.54 -13.38
N ARG A 9 6.97 -4.88 -13.48
CA ARG A 9 5.82 -5.59 -14.10
C ARG A 9 4.47 -5.24 -13.44
N LEU A 10 4.46 -4.91 -12.15
CA LEU A 10 3.25 -4.57 -11.41
C LEU A 10 2.70 -3.19 -11.81
N PHE A 11 3.51 -2.37 -12.46
CA PHE A 11 3.19 -1.00 -12.86
C PHE A 11 2.91 -0.89 -14.37
N HIS A 12 2.28 -1.90 -14.96
CA HIS A 12 2.02 -1.97 -16.41
C HIS A 12 1.21 -0.77 -16.97
N ASN A 13 0.41 -0.11 -16.12
CA ASN A 13 -0.34 1.10 -16.49
C ASN A 13 0.48 2.40 -16.38
N TYR A 14 1.73 2.31 -15.93
CA TYR A 14 2.63 3.45 -15.73
C TYR A 14 3.88 3.28 -16.58
N ARG A 15 4.61 4.39 -16.73
CA ARG A 15 5.97 4.36 -17.28
C ARG A 15 6.94 3.99 -16.16
N PRO A 16 7.46 2.75 -16.08
CA PRO A 16 8.17 2.30 -14.87
C PRO A 16 9.48 3.06 -14.62
N HIS A 17 10.09 3.61 -15.68
CA HIS A 17 11.29 4.45 -15.58
C HIS A 17 11.06 5.79 -14.87
N LEU A 18 9.80 6.24 -14.72
CA LEU A 18 9.46 7.45 -13.96
C LEU A 18 9.22 7.16 -12.47
N ILE A 19 9.14 5.88 -12.08
CA ILE A 19 8.88 5.50 -10.70
C ILE A 19 10.22 5.39 -9.97
N ASP A 20 10.56 6.44 -9.24
CA ASP A 20 11.63 6.36 -8.25
C ASP A 20 11.12 5.61 -6.99
N PRO A 21 11.75 4.49 -6.60
CA PRO A 21 11.27 3.66 -5.50
C PRO A 21 11.49 4.29 -4.12
N GLU A 22 12.39 5.25 -3.97
CA GLU A 22 12.57 5.96 -2.70
C GLU A 22 11.55 7.08 -2.58
N LYS A 23 11.45 7.92 -3.61
CA LYS A 23 10.51 9.06 -3.61
C LYS A 23 9.06 8.62 -3.61
N HIS A 24 8.75 7.51 -4.28
CA HIS A 24 7.39 6.97 -4.39
C HIS A 24 7.19 5.70 -3.55
N ALA A 25 7.92 5.57 -2.43
CA ALA A 25 7.91 4.37 -1.59
C ALA A 25 6.49 3.90 -1.23
N ALA A 26 5.60 4.80 -0.78
CA ALA A 26 4.24 4.42 -0.40
C ALA A 26 3.46 3.81 -1.58
N PHE A 27 3.55 4.42 -2.77
CA PHE A 27 2.91 3.91 -3.98
C PHE A 27 3.49 2.54 -4.38
N VAL A 28 4.81 2.37 -4.29
CA VAL A 28 5.47 1.09 -4.60
C VAL A 28 5.03 -0.01 -3.63
N ILE A 29 5.08 0.29 -2.33
CA ILE A 29 4.69 -0.63 -1.26
C ILE A 29 3.24 -1.07 -1.46
N LEU A 30 2.29 -0.13 -1.53
CA LEU A 30 0.86 -0.46 -1.65
C LEU A 30 0.56 -1.27 -2.91
N THR A 31 1.21 -0.95 -4.03
CA THR A 31 1.04 -1.72 -5.28
C THR A 31 1.56 -3.15 -5.14
N VAL A 32 2.74 -3.34 -4.54
CA VAL A 32 3.28 -4.69 -4.32
C VAL A 32 2.44 -5.49 -3.33
N LEU A 33 1.96 -4.88 -2.24
CA LEU A 33 1.12 -5.57 -1.28
C LEU A 33 -0.25 -5.97 -1.87
N ARG A 34 -0.74 -5.21 -2.86
CA ARG A 34 -2.01 -5.47 -3.54
C ARG A 34 -1.89 -6.52 -4.65
N ASP A 35 -0.89 -6.39 -5.51
CA ASP A 35 -0.81 -7.09 -6.79
C ASP A 35 0.39 -8.06 -6.90
N GLY A 36 1.30 -8.02 -5.93
CA GLY A 36 2.56 -8.79 -5.94
C GLY A 36 2.43 -10.22 -5.42
N ASP A 37 3.43 -11.03 -5.76
CA ASP A 37 3.61 -12.37 -5.19
C ASP A 37 4.47 -12.35 -3.91
N MET A 38 4.68 -13.52 -3.30
CA MET A 38 5.48 -13.64 -2.07
C MET A 38 6.93 -13.17 -2.21
N ASP A 39 7.55 -13.29 -3.38
CA ASP A 39 8.92 -12.81 -3.58
C ASP A 39 8.95 -11.29 -3.74
N ASP A 40 7.94 -10.70 -4.37
CA ASP A 40 7.79 -9.25 -4.48
C ASP A 40 7.57 -8.64 -3.08
N ILE A 41 6.72 -9.28 -2.27
CA ILE A 41 6.49 -8.93 -0.87
C ILE A 41 7.82 -9.00 -0.09
N ARG A 42 8.56 -10.12 -0.20
CA ARG A 42 9.89 -10.24 0.43
C ARG A 42 10.84 -9.13 -0.02
N TRP A 43 10.80 -8.75 -1.29
CA TRP A 43 11.62 -7.65 -1.80
C TRP A 43 11.27 -6.32 -1.14
N VAL A 44 9.98 -6.00 -1.01
CA VAL A 44 9.53 -4.78 -0.32
C VAL A 44 10.02 -4.76 1.12
N PHE A 45 9.83 -5.84 1.88
CA PHE A 45 10.28 -5.90 3.27
C PHE A 45 11.80 -5.80 3.41
N ARG A 46 12.58 -6.39 2.48
CA ARG A 46 14.04 -6.23 2.48
C ARG A 46 14.49 -4.82 2.12
N LYS A 47 13.77 -4.14 1.21
CA LYS A 47 14.16 -2.81 0.72
C LYS A 47 13.78 -1.69 1.69
N TYR A 48 12.56 -1.72 2.19
CA TYR A 48 12.00 -0.64 3.01
C TYR A 48 12.04 -0.93 4.51
N GLY A 49 12.16 -2.20 4.90
CA GLY A 49 12.09 -2.63 6.29
C GLY A 49 10.65 -2.79 6.78
N TRP A 50 10.49 -3.48 7.90
CA TRP A 50 9.18 -3.76 8.51
C TRP A 50 8.44 -2.48 8.88
N ASP A 51 9.08 -1.60 9.66
CA ASP A 51 8.48 -0.40 10.22
C ASP A 51 7.95 0.56 9.14
N ARG A 52 8.69 0.72 8.04
CA ARG A 52 8.25 1.59 6.94
C ARG A 52 7.05 1.03 6.20
N VAL A 53 6.99 -0.29 6.01
CA VAL A 53 5.84 -0.94 5.37
C VAL A 53 4.62 -0.84 6.28
N GLU A 54 4.80 -1.06 7.59
CA GLU A 54 3.75 -0.89 8.58
C GLU A 54 3.18 0.54 8.58
N GLU A 55 4.04 1.56 8.60
CA GLU A 55 3.65 2.98 8.56
C GLU A 55 2.80 3.31 7.33
N VAL A 56 3.21 2.80 6.16
CA VAL A 56 2.48 3.01 4.90
C VAL A 56 1.13 2.31 4.93
N VAL A 57 1.04 1.10 5.45
CA VAL A 57 -0.24 0.38 5.58
C VAL A 57 -1.16 1.07 6.57
N LEU A 58 -0.64 1.55 7.70
CA LEU A 58 -1.42 2.33 8.68
C LEU A 58 -1.99 3.59 8.03
N SER A 59 -1.16 4.34 7.31
CA SER A 59 -1.56 5.56 6.62
C SER A 59 -2.65 5.30 5.57
N ASP A 60 -2.56 4.18 4.84
CA ASP A 60 -3.59 3.80 3.86
C ASP A 60 -4.92 3.44 4.53
N VAL A 61 -4.89 2.63 5.59
CA VAL A 61 -6.09 2.18 6.33
C VAL A 61 -6.84 3.37 6.95
N GLU A 62 -6.11 4.34 7.51
CA GLU A 62 -6.68 5.55 8.12
C GLU A 62 -7.00 6.65 7.11
N GLY A 63 -6.42 6.57 5.91
CA GLY A 63 -6.49 7.59 4.88
C GLY A 63 -7.33 7.15 3.68
N MET A 64 -6.70 7.08 2.51
CA MET A 64 -7.38 6.90 1.23
C MET A 64 -7.90 5.47 0.98
N ARG A 65 -7.53 4.50 1.83
CA ARG A 65 -8.00 3.10 1.76
C ARG A 65 -7.89 2.51 0.36
N THR A 66 -6.70 2.65 -0.23
CA THR A 66 -6.43 2.22 -1.61
C THR A 66 -6.24 0.72 -1.73
N LEU A 67 -5.86 0.04 -0.64
CA LEU A 67 -5.83 -1.41 -0.57
C LEU A 67 -7.26 -1.99 -0.56
N PRO A 68 -7.52 -3.08 -1.30
CA PRO A 68 -8.73 -3.86 -1.10
C PRO A 68 -8.86 -4.31 0.35
N HIS A 69 -10.07 -4.33 0.89
CA HIS A 69 -10.31 -4.64 2.31
C HIS A 69 -9.68 -5.97 2.75
N ALA A 70 -9.75 -7.02 1.91
CA ALA A 70 -9.12 -8.30 2.21
C ALA A 70 -7.60 -8.19 2.41
N VAL A 71 -6.91 -7.40 1.57
CA VAL A 71 -5.47 -7.16 1.65
C VAL A 71 -5.15 -6.32 2.89
N ALA A 72 -5.89 -5.23 3.10
CA ALA A 72 -5.71 -4.39 4.29
C ALA A 72 -5.95 -5.18 5.58
N ASN A 73 -6.95 -6.06 5.61
CA ASN A 73 -7.27 -6.90 6.76
C ASN A 73 -6.18 -7.95 7.02
N LEU A 74 -5.62 -8.57 5.96
CA LEU A 74 -4.48 -9.48 6.10
C LEU A 74 -3.30 -8.77 6.80
N TRP A 75 -2.93 -7.59 6.33
CA TRP A 75 -1.81 -6.85 6.90
C TRP A 75 -2.11 -6.27 8.29
N SER A 76 -3.36 -5.91 8.56
CA SER A 76 -3.79 -5.50 9.90
C SER A 76 -3.58 -6.60 10.95
N ILE A 77 -3.86 -7.86 10.57
CA ILE A 77 -3.58 -9.02 11.41
C ILE A 77 -2.07 -9.22 11.56
N ALA A 78 -1.32 -9.13 10.45
CA ALA A 78 0.12 -9.35 10.46
C ALA A 78 0.89 -8.33 11.32
N PHE A 79 0.52 -7.05 11.25
CA PHE A 79 1.19 -5.98 11.99
C PHE A 79 0.68 -5.83 13.42
N TRP A 80 -0.64 -5.91 13.63
CA TRP A 80 -1.26 -5.51 14.90
C TRP A 80 -2.08 -6.60 15.57
N GLY A 81 -2.10 -7.82 15.02
CA GLY A 81 -2.84 -8.94 15.61
C GLY A 81 -4.36 -8.74 15.65
N ARG A 82 -4.90 -7.79 14.89
CA ARG A 82 -6.32 -7.43 14.90
C ARG A 82 -6.93 -7.45 13.51
N ARG A 83 -8.22 -7.79 13.44
CA ARG A 83 -8.99 -7.70 12.20
C ARG A 83 -9.47 -6.26 12.00
N LEU A 84 -9.51 -5.83 10.74
CA LEU A 84 -10.23 -4.61 10.40
C LEU A 84 -11.74 -4.88 10.45
N PRO A 85 -12.53 -3.93 10.98
CA PRO A 85 -13.97 -4.00 10.84
C PRO A 85 -14.32 -4.03 9.35
N TYR A 86 -15.36 -4.78 9.00
CA TYR A 86 -15.87 -4.73 7.64
C TYR A 86 -16.50 -3.37 7.40
N PRO A 87 -16.19 -2.67 6.29
CA PRO A 87 -16.74 -1.35 6.04
C PRO A 87 -18.25 -1.47 5.89
N SER A 88 -18.97 -0.64 6.63
CA SER A 88 -20.41 -0.48 6.47
C SER A 88 -20.75 -0.08 5.03
N VAL A 89 -22.01 -0.27 4.62
CA VAL A 89 -22.47 0.16 3.30
C VAL A 89 -22.20 1.65 3.11
N HIS A 90 -22.41 2.46 4.15
CA HIS A 90 -22.11 3.89 4.12
C HIS A 90 -20.63 4.16 3.87
N GLU A 91 -19.73 3.53 4.65
CA GLU A 91 -18.28 3.72 4.50
C GLU A 91 -17.72 3.29 3.14
N ARG A 92 -18.35 2.32 2.47
CA ARG A 92 -17.97 1.92 1.11
C ARG A 92 -18.19 3.02 0.07
N TRP A 93 -19.17 3.89 0.31
CA TRP A 93 -19.50 4.99 -0.59
C TRP A 93 -19.00 6.35 -0.09
N MET A 94 -18.36 6.41 1.08
CA MET A 94 -17.77 7.65 1.57
C MET A 94 -16.56 8.06 0.71
N PRO A 95 -16.40 9.36 0.42
CA PRO A 95 -15.17 9.87 -0.18
C PRO A 95 -13.98 9.50 0.71
N THR A 96 -12.98 8.83 0.14
CA THR A 96 -11.76 8.43 0.85
C THR A 96 -10.74 9.56 0.96
N ARG A 97 -10.99 10.69 0.31
CA ARG A 97 -10.14 11.88 0.39
C ARG A 97 -10.34 12.58 1.74
N ARG A 98 -9.31 12.60 2.58
CA ARG A 98 -9.27 13.47 3.77
C ARG A 98 -9.29 14.93 3.31
N ILE A 99 -10.32 15.68 3.69
CA ILE A 99 -10.36 17.13 3.51
C ILE A 99 -9.49 17.72 4.63
N VAL A 100 -8.24 18.06 4.30
CA VAL A 100 -7.38 18.84 5.20
C VAL A 100 -7.78 20.30 5.01
N PRO A 101 -8.21 21.03 6.06
CA PRO A 101 -8.47 22.46 5.95
C PRO A 101 -7.17 23.19 5.59
N ASP A 102 -7.21 24.10 4.63
CA ASP A 102 -6.09 25.01 4.36
C ASP A 102 -5.79 25.79 5.65
N ARG A 103 -4.52 25.77 6.06
CA ARG A 103 -4.00 26.55 7.21
C ARG A 103 -3.60 27.94 6.78
#